data_AF-A0AAE8G3T2-F1
#
_entry.id   AF-A0AAE8G3T2-F1
#
_cell.length_a   1.000
_cell.length_b   1.000
_cell.length_c   1.000
_cell.angle_alpha   90.00
_cell.angle_beta   90.00
_cell.angle_gamma   90.00
#
_symmetry.space_group_name_H-M   'P 1'
#
loop_
_entity.id
_entity.type
_entity.pdbx_description
1 polymer ?
#
loop_
_entity_poly.entity_id
_entity_poly.type
_entity_poly.pdbx_seq_one_letter_code
_entity_poly.pdbx_strand_id
1 'polypeptide(L)'
;MTDIEVYSVLVTRIEYRDKTGSKIRPAVVVKIGDEIIRTFRITSKYETKSDYIKSQYLEIIDWFKAGLKKPSWIDMVQLYDIEKDGFQIKVIGRLSDRDISRLKEYIRNKEL
;
A
#
# COMPACT_ATOMS: atom_id res chain seq x y z
N MET A 1 -15.88 -13.43 5.34
CA MET A 1 -15.08 -12.25 4.93
C MET A 1 -13.64 -12.70 4.92
N THR A 2 -12.83 -12.33 3.92
CA THR A 2 -11.40 -12.62 3.98
C THR A 2 -10.81 -11.74 5.07
N ASP A 3 -10.20 -12.34 6.09
CA ASP A 3 -9.59 -11.60 7.17
C ASP A 3 -8.48 -10.69 6.63
N ILE A 4 -8.45 -9.44 7.11
CA ILE A 4 -7.39 -8.50 6.76
C ILE A 4 -6.18 -8.87 7.61
N GLU A 5 -5.06 -9.13 6.94
CA GLU A 5 -3.78 -9.47 7.58
C GLU A 5 -2.71 -8.45 7.22
N VAL A 6 -1.62 -8.43 7.99
CA VAL A 6 -0.43 -7.67 7.62
C VAL A 6 0.09 -8.19 6.27
N TYR A 7 0.44 -7.25 5.39
CA TYR A 7 0.84 -7.43 3.99
C TYR A 7 -0.27 -7.85 3.03
N SER A 8 -1.54 -7.90 3.46
CA SER A 8 -2.67 -7.95 2.55
C SER A 8 -2.69 -6.71 1.66
N VAL A 9 -3.06 -6.92 0.39
CA VAL A 9 -3.31 -5.84 -0.57
C VAL A 9 -4.82 -5.62 -0.62
N LEU A 10 -5.22 -4.39 -0.35
CA LEU A 10 -6.61 -4.00 -0.25
C LEU A 10 -6.91 -2.80 -1.15
N VAL A 11 -8.15 -2.75 -1.63
CA VAL A 11 -8.70 -1.65 -2.41
C VAL A 11 -9.78 -1.01 -1.56
N THR A 12 -9.58 0.27 -1.25
CA THR A 12 -10.53 1.08 -0.49
C THR A 12 -10.38 2.56 -0.87
N ARG A 13 -11.30 3.38 -0.38
CA ARG A 13 -11.20 4.84 -0.48
C ARG A 13 -10.11 5.31 0.47
N ILE A 14 -9.17 6.10 -0.06
CA ILE A 14 -8.11 6.75 0.71
C ILE A 14 -8.23 8.25 0.48
N GLU A 15 -8.37 9.00 1.58
CA GLU A 15 -8.44 10.45 1.54
C GLU A 15 -7.10 11.07 1.17
N TYR A 16 -7.16 12.22 0.49
CA TYR A 16 -5.97 13.02 0.23
C TYR A 16 -5.51 13.72 1.51
N ARG A 17 -4.20 13.98 1.60
CA ARG A 17 -3.59 14.59 2.78
C ARG A 17 -4.16 15.98 3.11
N ASP A 18 -4.48 16.74 2.07
CA ASP A 18 -5.06 18.09 2.13
C ASP A 18 -6.58 18.08 2.35
N LYS A 19 -7.21 16.90 2.51
CA LYS A 19 -8.66 16.70 2.66
C LYS A 19 -9.50 17.30 1.52
N THR A 20 -8.88 17.62 0.37
CA THR A 20 -9.60 18.17 -0.78
C THR A 20 -10.40 17.12 -1.54
N GLY A 21 -10.21 15.84 -1.21
CA GLY A 21 -10.97 14.75 -1.79
C GLY A 21 -10.44 13.38 -1.38
N SER A 22 -10.87 12.36 -2.11
CA SER A 22 -10.46 10.97 -1.90
C SER A 22 -10.34 10.22 -3.20
N LYS A 23 -9.69 9.06 -3.18
CA LYS A 23 -9.66 8.15 -4.32
C LYS A 23 -9.63 6.69 -3.90
N ILE A 24 -10.35 5.86 -4.63
CA ILE A 24 -10.28 4.41 -4.50
C ILE A 24 -8.97 3.92 -5.09
N ARG A 25 -8.11 3.32 -4.28
CA ARG A 25 -6.79 2.85 -4.70
C ARG A 25 -6.40 1.56 -3.95
N PRO A 26 -5.51 0.75 -4.54
CA PRO A 26 -4.84 -0.30 -3.81
C PRO A 26 -3.88 0.28 -2.76
N ALA A 27 -3.73 -0.43 -1.65
CA ALA A 27 -2.79 -0.18 -0.57
C ALA A 27 -2.35 -1.50 0.08
N VAL A 28 -1.18 -1.51 0.70
CA VAL A 28 -0.66 -2.67 1.44
C VAL A 28 -0.74 -2.41 2.94
N VAL A 29 -1.26 -3.39 3.68
CA VAL A 29 -1.32 -3.34 5.15
C VAL A 29 0.07 -3.55 5.74
N VAL A 30 0.44 -2.70 6.69
CA VAL A 30 1.68 -2.86 7.47
C VAL A 30 1.44 -2.98 8.96
N LYS A 31 0.29 -2.52 9.45
CA LYS A 31 -0.14 -2.69 10.84
C LYS A 31 -1.65 -2.74 10.94
N ILE A 32 -2.15 -3.56 11.87
CA ILE A 32 -3.56 -3.64 12.22
C ILE A 32 -3.67 -3.27 13.69
N GLY A 33 -4.42 -2.22 13.99
CA GLY A 33 -4.90 -1.90 15.34
C GLY A 33 -6.37 -2.27 15.48
N ASP A 34 -7.00 -1.88 16.58
CA ASP A 34 -8.40 -2.22 16.88
C ASP A 34 -9.37 -1.54 15.91
N GLU A 35 -9.24 -0.23 15.71
CA GLU A 35 -10.11 0.58 14.84
C GLU A 35 -9.43 1.01 13.54
N ILE A 36 -8.10 1.02 13.52
CA ILE A 36 -7.28 1.59 12.44
C ILE A 36 -6.43 0.51 11.78
N ILE A 37 -6.43 0.49 10.45
CA ILE A 37 -5.47 -0.25 9.63
C ILE A 37 -4.48 0.75 9.03
N ARG A 38 -3.19 0.56 9.29
CA ARG A 38 -2.14 1.41 8.74
C ARG A 38 -1.54 0.79 7.49
N THR A 39 -1.40 1.60 6.46
CA THR A 39 -1.07 1.14 5.10
C THR A 39 -0.06 2.03 4.40
N PHE A 40 0.66 1.47 3.42
CA PHE A 40 1.28 2.24 2.35
C PHE A 40 0.39 2.20 1.10
N ARG A 41 0.31 3.31 0.36
CA ARG A 41 -0.44 3.35 -0.90
C ARG A 41 0.30 2.60 -1.99
N ILE A 42 -0.45 2.11 -2.98
CA ILE A 42 0.11 1.53 -4.19
C ILE A 42 -0.22 2.43 -5.38
N THR A 43 0.77 2.64 -6.25
CA THR A 43 0.66 3.46 -7.46
C THR A 43 1.14 2.69 -8.68
N SER A 44 0.41 2.81 -9.79
CA SER A 44 0.90 2.37 -11.10
C SER A 44 1.49 3.53 -11.92
N LYS A 45 1.63 4.72 -11.32
CA LYS A 45 2.13 5.95 -11.99
C LYS A 45 3.58 6.20 -11.61
N TYR A 46 4.45 5.22 -11.80
CA TYR A 46 5.89 5.35 -11.54
C TYR A 46 6.58 6.12 -12.67
N GLU A 47 6.38 5.71 -13.93
CA GLU A 47 7.14 6.22 -15.08
C GLU A 47 7.09 7.73 -15.25
N THR A 48 5.95 8.35 -14.96
CA THR A 48 5.71 9.78 -15.15
C THR A 48 6.21 10.65 -13.99
N LYS A 49 7.00 10.11 -13.06
CA LYS A 49 7.50 10.83 -11.87
C LYS A 49 8.95 11.22 -12.02
N SER A 50 9.34 12.30 -11.33
CA SER A 50 10.75 12.69 -11.23
C SER A 50 11.56 11.62 -10.52
N ASP A 51 12.87 11.58 -10.77
CA ASP A 51 13.76 10.59 -10.15
C ASP A 51 13.76 10.70 -8.62
N TYR A 52 13.65 11.92 -8.10
CA TYR A 52 13.46 12.15 -6.67
C TYR A 52 12.23 11.43 -6.11
N ILE A 53 11.07 11.53 -6.79
CA ILE A 53 9.84 10.84 -6.35
C ILE A 53 9.98 9.32 -6.54
N LYS A 54 10.54 8.87 -7.67
CA LYS A 54 10.76 7.45 -7.96
C LYS A 54 11.64 6.77 -6.91
N SER A 55 12.64 7.48 -6.36
CA SER A 55 13.52 6.97 -5.29
C SER A 55 12.78 6.59 -3.99
N GLN A 56 11.56 7.09 -3.82
CA GLN A 56 10.70 6.82 -2.66
C GLN A 56 9.70 5.69 -2.93
N TYR A 57 9.75 5.04 -4.11
CA TYR A 57 8.83 3.98 -4.49
C TYR A 57 9.54 2.64 -4.47
N LEU A 58 8.90 1.63 -3.85
CA LEU A 58 9.38 0.26 -3.84
C LEU A 58 8.57 -0.56 -4.84
N GLU A 59 9.23 -1.12 -5.86
CA GLU A 59 8.58 -1.96 -6.87
C GLU A 59 7.95 -3.21 -6.23
N ILE A 60 6.73 -3.56 -6.66
CA ILE A 60 6.10 -4.85 -6.34
C ILE A 60 6.41 -5.80 -7.49
N ILE A 61 7.35 -6.73 -7.27
CA ILE A 61 7.85 -7.61 -8.35
C ILE A 61 6.75 -8.60 -8.74
N ASP A 62 6.13 -9.25 -7.76
CA ASP A 62 5.07 -10.23 -7.99
C ASP A 62 3.68 -9.57 -7.94
N TRP A 63 3.53 -8.39 -8.59
CA TRP A 63 2.29 -7.60 -8.56
C TRP A 63 1.05 -8.42 -8.96
N PHE A 64 1.20 -9.33 -9.92
CA PHE A 64 0.12 -10.23 -10.36
C PHE A 64 -0.35 -11.16 -9.23
N LYS A 65 0.58 -11.75 -8.47
CA LYS A 65 0.26 -12.62 -7.32
C LYS A 65 -0.40 -11.83 -6.19
N ALA A 66 -0.07 -10.54 -6.07
CA ALA A 66 -0.70 -9.59 -5.17
C ALA A 66 -2.11 -9.12 -5.62
N GLY A 67 -2.63 -9.63 -6.74
CA GLY A 67 -3.97 -9.31 -7.25
C GLY A 67 -4.05 -7.98 -8.00
N LEU A 68 -2.91 -7.34 -8.29
CA LEU A 68 -2.86 -6.11 -9.07
C LEU A 68 -2.96 -6.44 -10.57
N LYS A 69 -3.51 -5.51 -11.34
CA LYS A 69 -3.76 -5.70 -12.78
C LYS A 69 -2.58 -5.32 -13.68
N LYS A 70 -1.56 -4.67 -13.13
CA LYS A 70 -0.40 -4.13 -13.86
C LYS A 70 0.76 -3.83 -12.90
N PRO A 71 1.99 -3.65 -13.43
CA PRO A 71 3.14 -3.22 -12.64
C PRO A 71 2.81 -2.01 -11.77
N SER A 72 3.18 -2.11 -10.50
CA SER A 72 2.84 -1.13 -9.47
C SER A 72 3.93 -1.07 -8.42
N TRP A 73 3.98 0.04 -7.69
CA TRP A 73 4.96 0.34 -6.67
C TRP A 73 4.26 0.74 -5.38
N ILE A 74 4.85 0.36 -4.25
CA ILE A 74 4.50 0.85 -2.93
C ILE A 74 5.07 2.26 -2.79
N ASP A 75 4.21 3.22 -2.49
CA ASP A 75 4.54 4.61 -2.20
C ASP A 75 5.05 4.70 -0.76
N MET A 76 6.38 4.76 -0.58
CA MET A 76 7.04 4.78 0.73
C MET A 76 7.12 6.18 1.34
N VAL A 77 6.50 7.20 0.73
CA VAL A 77 6.56 8.60 1.21
C VAL A 77 5.99 8.72 2.62
N GLN A 78 4.83 8.10 2.88
CA GLN A 78 4.16 8.17 4.17
C GLN A 78 3.15 7.04 4.35
N LEU A 79 2.79 6.79 5.59
CA LEU A 79 1.71 5.88 5.98
C LEU A 79 0.34 6.57 5.88
N TYR A 80 -0.69 5.77 5.70
CA TYR A 80 -2.09 6.18 5.68
C TYR A 80 -2.90 5.29 6.61
N ASP A 81 -3.68 5.93 7.47
CA ASP A 81 -4.60 5.27 8.37
C ASP A 81 -5.96 5.11 7.68
N ILE A 82 -6.56 3.93 7.87
CA ILE A 82 -7.86 3.55 7.31
C ILE A 82 -8.72 3.08 8.48
N GLU A 83 -9.82 3.77 8.74
CA GLU A 83 -10.82 3.35 9.72
C GLU A 83 -11.52 2.08 9.22
N LYS A 84 -11.55 1.03 10.05
CA LYS A 84 -12.18 -0.25 9.70
C LYS A 84 -13.66 -0.12 9.35
N ASP A 85 -14.35 0.78 10.04
CA ASP A 85 -15.79 1.03 9.87
C ASP A 85 -16.09 2.21 8.95
N GLY A 86 -15.07 2.93 8.47
CA GLY A 86 -15.25 4.16 7.69
C GLY A 86 -15.59 3.91 6.21
N PHE A 87 -14.96 2.91 5.59
CA PHE A 87 -15.12 2.63 4.15
C PHE A 87 -15.20 1.14 3.83
N GLN A 88 -15.81 0.81 2.69
CA GLN A 88 -15.79 -0.56 2.19
C GLN A 88 -14.35 -0.96 1.80
N ILE A 89 -13.81 -1.96 2.49
CA ILE A 89 -12.50 -2.54 2.23
C ILE A 89 -12.66 -3.84 1.44
N LYS A 90 -11.98 -3.94 0.30
CA LYS A 90 -11.85 -5.19 -0.45
C LYS A 90 -10.42 -5.69 -0.41
N VAL A 91 -10.18 -6.86 0.20
CA VAL A 91 -8.90 -7.57 0.06
C VAL A 91 -8.84 -8.18 -1.35
N ILE A 92 -7.78 -7.89 -2.10
CA ILE A 92 -7.60 -8.38 -3.48
C ILE A 92 -6.46 -9.38 -3.63
N GLY A 93 -5.62 -9.52 -2.60
CA GLY A 93 -4.48 -10.41 -2.62
C GLY A 93 -3.53 -10.07 -1.47
N ARG A 94 -2.30 -10.51 -1.60
CA ARG A 94 -1.27 -10.38 -0.58
C ARG A 94 0.10 -10.28 -1.23
N LEU A 95 1.01 -9.50 -0.66
CA LEU A 95 2.39 -9.46 -1.15
C LEU A 95 3.05 -10.85 -1.08
N SER A 96 3.89 -11.15 -2.07
CA SER A 96 4.75 -12.34 -2.07
C SER A 96 5.81 -12.28 -0.97
N ASP A 97 6.36 -13.41 -0.53
CA ASP A 97 7.43 -13.43 0.47
C ASP A 97 8.67 -12.64 0.06
N ARG A 98 8.97 -12.62 -1.25
CA ARG A 98 10.04 -11.82 -1.84
C ARG A 98 9.78 -10.32 -1.65
N ASP A 99 8.56 -9.87 -1.97
CA ASP A 99 8.20 -8.45 -1.84
C ASP A 99 8.08 -8.03 -0.38
N ILE A 100 7.58 -8.91 0.50
CA ILE A 100 7.58 -8.68 1.96
C ILE A 100 8.99 -8.49 2.48
N SER A 101 9.92 -9.36 2.08
CA SER A 101 11.31 -9.30 2.55
C SER A 101 11.97 -7.98 2.16
N ARG A 102 11.76 -7.54 0.92
CA ARG A 102 12.23 -6.23 0.42
C ARG A 102 11.57 -5.06 1.15
N LEU A 103 10.27 -5.14 1.44
CA LEU A 103 9.57 -4.12 2.21
C LEU A 103 10.11 -4.01 3.63
N LYS A 104 10.31 -5.15 4.31
CA LYS A 104 10.91 -5.20 5.66
C LYS A 104 12.31 -4.58 5.68
N GLU A 105 13.13 -4.93 4.69
CA GLU A 105 14.48 -4.36 4.55
C GLU A 105 14.44 -2.85 4.31
N TYR A 106 13.54 -2.36 3.45
CA TYR A 106 13.39 -0.93 3.20
C TYR A 106 13.01 -0.16 4.46
N ILE A 107 12.02 -0.67 5.23
CA ILE A 107 11.57 -0.06 6.48
C ILE A 107 12.70 -0.01 7.50
N ARG A 108 13.41 -1.13 7.69
CA ARG A 108 14.55 -1.23 8.62
C ARG A 108 15.66 -0.23 8.30
N ASN A 109 15.99 -0.05 7.02
CA ASN A 109 17.07 0.85 6.59
C ASN A 109 16.69 2.34 6.69
N LYS A 110 15.42 2.66 6.91
CA LYS A 110 14.87 4.03 6.96
C LYS A 110 14.40 4.44 8.37
N GLU A 111 14.55 3.56 9.36
CA GLU A 111 14.02 3.74 10.74
C GLU A 111 12.54 4.13 10.78
N LEU A 112 11.72 3.59 9.87
CA LEU A 112 10.26 3.82 9.79
C LEU A 112 9.45 2.90 10.71
#